data_AF-A0A239AWM2-F1
#
_entry.id   AF-A0A239AWM2-F1
#
_cell.length_a   1.000
_cell.length_b   1.000
_cell.length_c   1.000
_cell.angle_alpha   90.00
_cell.angle_beta   90.00
_cell.angle_gamma   90.00
#
_symmetry.space_group_name_H-M   'P 1'
#
loop_
_entity.id
_entity.type
_entity.pdbx_description
1 polymer ?
#
loop_
_entity_poly.entity_id
_entity_poly.type
_entity_poly.pdbx_seq_one_letter_code
_entity_poly.pdbx_strand_id
1 'polypeptide(L)'
;MINKYSFPIEVIGKATAGDEAVKLIFHLKPDIVFLDIEMPGYNGMEVMEKINRDYIRVIKFIVITAYNYFEYAQAALRLGAKDILLKPIEPMQFKKTIERVLHYNYTDNQFFNEILTYINNNYYKTIQLNETAKRFHTSPNYIARMFKKYFGVSFIFYLNRMKIEKAKELLTDTELSIKEVADRVGYNNLNYFYKNFKMIMGVTPKGFKTNGG
;
A
#
# COMPACT_ATOMS: atom_id res chain seq x y z
N MET A 1 -3.21 -13.89 -13.13
CA MET A 1 -3.82 -13.37 -11.89
C MET A 1 -3.89 -11.85 -11.89
N ILE A 2 -2.79 -11.15 -12.17
CA ILE A 2 -2.75 -9.67 -12.23
C ILE A 2 -3.78 -9.09 -13.21
N ASN A 3 -3.81 -9.56 -14.45
CA ASN A 3 -4.76 -9.09 -15.47
C ASN A 3 -6.22 -9.46 -15.21
N LYS A 4 -6.48 -10.45 -14.34
CA LYS A 4 -7.84 -10.94 -14.05
C LYS A 4 -8.59 -10.01 -13.10
N TYR A 5 -7.85 -9.25 -12.30
CA TYR A 5 -8.40 -8.41 -11.24
C TYR A 5 -8.11 -6.93 -11.47
N SER A 6 -7.76 -6.50 -12.69
CA SER A 6 -7.53 -5.09 -13.08
C SER A 6 -6.83 -4.25 -12.00
N PHE A 7 -5.80 -4.83 -11.35
CA PHE A 7 -5.02 -4.12 -10.35
C PHE A 7 -4.25 -2.97 -11.00
N PRO A 8 -4.01 -1.85 -10.30
CA PRO A 8 -3.20 -0.74 -10.82
C PRO A 8 -1.70 -1.07 -10.75
N ILE A 9 -1.33 -2.26 -11.20
CA ILE A 9 0.04 -2.77 -11.23
C ILE A 9 0.32 -3.32 -12.62
N GLU A 10 1.53 -3.08 -13.10
CA GLU A 10 2.03 -3.58 -14.37
C GLU A 10 3.26 -4.46 -14.12
N VAL A 11 3.38 -5.53 -14.90
CA VAL A 11 4.56 -6.42 -14.81
C VAL A 11 5.64 -5.87 -15.72
N ILE A 12 6.64 -5.21 -15.13
CA ILE A 12 7.73 -4.58 -15.89
C ILE A 12 8.95 -5.48 -16.10
N GLY A 13 9.02 -6.63 -15.41
CA GLY A 13 10.13 -7.58 -15.52
C GLY A 13 9.82 -8.93 -14.89
N LYS A 14 10.58 -9.96 -15.29
CA LYS A 14 10.55 -11.32 -14.73
C LYS A 14 11.98 -11.84 -14.67
N ALA A 15 12.32 -12.52 -13.58
CA ALA A 15 13.59 -13.21 -13.41
C ALA A 15 13.32 -14.68 -13.08
N THR A 16 14.26 -15.56 -13.41
CA THR A 16 14.23 -16.97 -13.01
C THR A 16 15.40 -17.36 -12.09
N ALA A 17 16.35 -16.45 -11.88
CA ALA A 17 17.47 -16.60 -10.95
C ALA A 17 17.68 -15.33 -10.11
N GLY A 18 18.26 -15.46 -8.92
CA GLY A 18 18.40 -14.31 -8.01
C GLY A 18 19.41 -13.25 -8.47
N ASP A 19 20.48 -13.63 -9.17
CA ASP A 19 21.44 -12.66 -9.71
C ASP A 19 20.82 -11.83 -10.84
N GLU A 20 19.98 -12.45 -11.66
CA GLU A 20 19.15 -11.77 -12.66
C GLU A 20 18.14 -10.84 -11.99
N ALA A 21 17.46 -11.30 -10.93
CA ALA A 21 16.50 -10.49 -10.17
C ALA A 21 17.15 -9.20 -9.64
N VAL A 22 18.35 -9.29 -9.06
CA VAL A 22 19.10 -8.12 -8.60
C VAL A 22 19.34 -7.15 -9.76
N LYS A 23 19.89 -7.63 -10.90
CA LYS A 23 20.17 -6.78 -12.07
C LYS A 23 18.91 -6.05 -12.57
N LEU A 24 17.79 -6.78 -12.68
CA LEU A 24 16.52 -6.22 -13.14
C LEU A 24 15.95 -5.20 -12.16
N ILE A 25 16.06 -5.42 -10.84
CA ILE A 25 15.60 -4.45 -9.83
C ILE A 25 16.34 -3.12 -9.96
N PHE A 26 17.67 -3.14 -10.11
CA PHE A 26 18.46 -1.93 -10.29
C PHE A 26 18.09 -1.17 -11.58
N HIS A 27 17.84 -1.90 -12.66
CA HIS A 27 17.54 -1.31 -13.98
C HIS A 27 16.11 -0.78 -14.09
N LEU A 28 15.12 -1.60 -13.71
CA LEU A 28 13.69 -1.32 -13.90
C LEU A 28 13.08 -0.49 -12.76
N LYS A 29 13.74 -0.43 -11.60
CA LYS A 29 13.32 0.35 -10.43
C LYS A 29 11.85 0.07 -10.00
N PRO A 30 11.48 -1.20 -9.77
CA PRO A 30 10.10 -1.57 -9.44
C PRO A 30 9.66 -1.04 -8.06
N ASP A 31 8.37 -0.77 -7.90
CA ASP A 31 7.77 -0.45 -6.59
C ASP A 31 7.49 -1.70 -5.74
N ILE A 32 7.22 -2.84 -6.41
CA ILE A 32 6.84 -4.12 -5.80
C ILE A 32 7.62 -5.24 -6.49
N VAL A 33 8.15 -6.17 -5.68
CA VAL A 33 8.80 -7.37 -6.17
C VAL A 33 8.13 -8.60 -5.54
N PHE A 34 7.62 -9.48 -6.39
CA PHE A 34 7.25 -10.84 -5.99
C PHE A 34 8.47 -11.72 -6.10
N LEU A 35 8.86 -12.37 -4.99
CA LEU A 35 10.14 -13.05 -4.90
C LEU A 35 9.96 -14.47 -4.37
N ASP A 36 10.36 -15.45 -5.17
CA ASP A 36 10.45 -16.83 -4.71
C ASP A 36 11.65 -16.98 -3.76
N ILE A 37 11.50 -17.78 -2.70
CA ILE A 37 12.61 -18.01 -1.75
C ILE A 37 13.65 -18.89 -2.39
N GLU A 38 13.23 -19.99 -3.01
CA GLU A 38 14.13 -20.96 -3.62
C GLU A 38 14.29 -20.64 -5.11
N MET A 39 15.45 -20.08 -5.49
CA MET A 39 15.82 -19.82 -6.87
C MET A 39 17.32 -20.13 -7.07
N PRO A 40 17.74 -20.48 -8.31
CA PRO A 40 19.14 -20.59 -8.65
C PRO A 40 19.92 -19.29 -8.44
N GLY A 41 21.22 -19.41 -8.16
CA GLY A 41 22.09 -18.27 -7.86
C GLY A 41 21.83 -17.75 -6.45
N TYR A 42 21.38 -16.51 -6.32
CA TYR A 42 20.91 -15.99 -5.05
C TYR A 42 19.49 -16.49 -4.75
N ASN A 43 19.26 -16.93 -3.53
CA ASN A 43 17.93 -17.20 -3.03
C ASN A 43 17.20 -15.86 -2.74
N GLY A 44 15.87 -15.91 -2.52
CA GLY A 44 15.07 -14.70 -2.30
C GLY A 44 15.53 -13.86 -1.09
N MET A 45 16.08 -14.49 -0.06
CA MET A 45 16.58 -13.80 1.12
C MET A 45 17.85 -13.02 0.82
N GLU A 46 18.79 -13.64 0.11
CA GLU A 46 20.04 -13.00 -0.34
C GLU A 46 19.76 -11.83 -1.28
N VAL A 47 18.76 -11.97 -2.17
CA VAL A 47 18.29 -10.86 -3.02
C VAL A 47 17.79 -9.70 -2.16
N MET A 48 16.92 -9.96 -1.18
CA MET A 48 16.41 -8.90 -0.28
C MET A 48 17.52 -8.22 0.50
N GLU A 49 18.44 -8.98 1.11
CA GLU A 49 19.58 -8.43 1.85
C GLU A 49 20.44 -7.52 0.97
N LYS A 50 20.75 -7.98 -0.25
CA LYS A 50 21.57 -7.22 -1.19
C LYS A 50 20.90 -5.93 -1.63
N ILE A 51 19.60 -5.97 -1.93
CA ILE A 51 18.85 -4.77 -2.32
C ILE A 51 18.70 -3.81 -1.15
N ASN A 52 18.37 -4.28 0.05
CA ASN A 52 18.24 -3.43 1.23
C ASN A 52 19.56 -2.71 1.60
N ARG A 53 20.71 -3.34 1.32
CA ARG A 53 22.03 -2.75 1.56
C ARG A 53 22.47 -1.79 0.45
N ASP A 54 22.29 -2.20 -0.81
CA ASP A 54 22.94 -1.55 -1.95
C ASP A 54 21.98 -0.60 -2.72
N TYR A 55 20.69 -0.56 -2.38
CA TYR A 55 19.66 0.19 -3.10
C TYR A 55 18.95 1.21 -2.20
N ILE A 56 18.98 2.48 -2.63
CA ILE A 56 18.45 3.60 -1.84
C ILE A 56 16.92 3.68 -1.83
N ARG A 57 16.23 3.08 -2.82
CA ARG A 57 14.77 3.16 -2.91
C ARG A 57 14.13 2.01 -2.13
N VAL A 58 13.08 2.35 -1.39
CA VAL A 58 12.28 1.36 -0.67
C VAL A 58 11.47 0.53 -1.67
N ILE A 59 11.68 -0.78 -1.67
CA ILE A 59 10.92 -1.74 -2.47
C ILE A 59 10.00 -2.54 -1.56
N LYS A 60 8.77 -2.80 -2.02
CA LYS A 60 7.83 -3.66 -1.31
C LYS A 60 8.01 -5.10 -1.77
N PHE A 61 8.74 -5.90 -1.00
CA PHE A 61 8.88 -7.32 -1.26
C PHE A 61 7.65 -8.11 -0.80
N ILE A 62 7.13 -8.97 -1.68
CA ILE A 62 6.14 -10.00 -1.37
C ILE A 62 6.81 -11.34 -1.61
N VAL A 63 7.05 -12.10 -0.56
CA VAL A 63 7.76 -13.36 -0.65
C VAL A 63 6.79 -14.49 -1.00
N ILE A 64 7.19 -15.37 -1.91
CA ILE A 64 6.44 -16.54 -2.34
C ILE A 64 7.19 -17.77 -1.86
N THR A 65 6.54 -18.65 -1.11
CA THR A 65 7.18 -19.86 -0.57
C THR A 65 6.25 -21.08 -0.64
N ALA A 66 6.84 -22.27 -0.66
CA ALA A 66 6.10 -23.51 -0.41
C ALA A 66 5.72 -23.62 1.08
N TYR A 67 4.71 -24.46 1.36
CA TYR A 67 3.96 -24.55 2.62
C TYR A 67 4.78 -24.80 3.91
N ASN A 68 6.06 -25.18 3.81
CA ASN A 68 6.71 -25.98 4.85
C ASN A 68 7.80 -25.29 5.69
N TYR A 69 8.04 -23.99 5.55
CA TYR A 69 9.14 -23.35 6.30
C TYR A 69 8.72 -22.05 6.97
N PHE A 70 8.20 -22.20 8.20
CA PHE A 70 7.94 -21.09 9.12
C PHE A 70 9.19 -20.21 9.32
N GLU A 71 10.38 -20.82 9.32
CA GLU A 71 11.66 -20.12 9.46
C GLU A 71 11.90 -19.12 8.33
N TYR A 72 11.66 -19.52 7.08
CA TYR A 72 11.81 -18.63 5.94
C TYR A 72 10.80 -17.48 5.97
N ALA A 73 9.55 -17.77 6.34
CA ALA A 73 8.53 -16.75 6.52
C ALA A 73 8.95 -15.73 7.59
N GLN A 74 9.42 -16.21 8.75
CA GLN A 74 9.87 -15.35 9.83
C GLN A 74 11.09 -14.52 9.41
N ALA A 75 12.07 -15.13 8.75
CA ALA A 75 13.26 -14.45 8.28
C ALA A 75 12.91 -13.39 7.22
N ALA A 76 12.01 -13.68 6.27
CA ALA A 76 11.54 -12.72 5.27
C ALA A 76 10.91 -11.48 5.92
N LEU A 77 10.07 -11.69 6.94
CA LEU A 77 9.46 -10.59 7.70
C LEU A 77 10.52 -9.75 8.42
N ARG A 78 11.55 -10.37 8.99
CA ARG A 78 12.67 -9.65 9.63
C ARG A 78 13.49 -8.82 8.64
N LEU A 79 13.61 -9.27 7.38
CA LEU A 79 14.24 -8.51 6.29
C LEU A 79 13.32 -7.43 5.69
N GLY A 80 12.11 -7.25 6.23
CA GLY A 80 11.20 -6.18 5.80
C GLY A 80 10.26 -6.55 4.65
N ALA A 81 10.05 -7.85 4.38
CA ALA A 81 8.99 -8.29 3.47
C ALA A 81 7.65 -7.72 3.95
N LYS A 82 6.86 -7.19 3.02
CA LYS A 82 5.54 -6.61 3.32
C LYS A 82 4.46 -7.67 3.46
N ASP A 83 4.64 -8.82 2.83
CA ASP A 83 3.68 -9.92 2.89
C ASP A 83 4.28 -11.23 2.37
N ILE A 84 3.55 -12.33 2.59
CA ILE A 84 3.93 -13.68 2.16
C ILE A 84 2.75 -14.36 1.45
N LEU A 85 3.04 -14.97 0.30
CA LEU A 85 2.14 -15.83 -0.46
C LEU A 85 2.61 -17.28 -0.41
N LEU A 86 1.68 -18.19 -0.19
CA LEU A 86 1.96 -19.62 -0.21
C LEU A 86 1.65 -20.18 -1.59
N LYS A 87 2.49 -21.10 -2.07
CA LYS A 87 2.21 -21.91 -3.26
C LYS A 87 1.32 -23.11 -2.89
N PRO A 88 0.31 -23.47 -3.70
CA PRO A 88 -0.15 -22.76 -4.90
C PRO A 88 -0.85 -21.43 -4.55
N ILE A 89 -0.58 -20.38 -5.34
CA ILE A 89 -1.09 -19.05 -5.03
C ILE A 89 -2.59 -18.98 -5.31
N GLU A 90 -3.39 -18.96 -4.25
CA GLU A 90 -4.83 -18.82 -4.39
C GLU A 90 -5.24 -17.40 -4.80
N PRO A 91 -6.22 -17.22 -5.71
CA PRO A 91 -6.65 -15.91 -6.16
C PRO A 91 -7.08 -14.95 -5.04
N MET A 92 -7.76 -15.46 -4.01
CA MET A 92 -8.20 -14.64 -2.88
C MET A 92 -7.02 -14.22 -1.99
N GLN A 93 -6.03 -15.09 -1.79
CA GLN A 93 -4.83 -14.77 -1.03
C GLN A 93 -3.99 -13.72 -1.75
N PHE A 94 -3.83 -13.86 -3.07
CA PHE A 94 -3.16 -12.87 -3.92
C PHE A 94 -3.83 -11.50 -3.83
N LYS A 95 -5.17 -11.47 -3.95
CA LYS A 95 -5.95 -10.24 -3.83
C LYS A 95 -5.70 -9.55 -2.49
N LYS A 96 -5.90 -10.25 -1.37
CA LYS A 96 -5.69 -9.68 -0.02
C LYS A 96 -4.27 -9.17 0.19
N THR A 97 -3.28 -9.87 -0.37
CA THR A 97 -1.87 -9.48 -0.29
C THR A 97 -1.61 -8.18 -1.04
N ILE A 98 -2.10 -8.07 -2.28
CA ILE A 98 -2.04 -6.82 -3.03
C ILE A 98 -2.76 -5.70 -2.29
N GLU A 99 -3.94 -5.96 -1.72
CA GLU A 99 -4.70 -4.95 -0.97
C GLU A 99 -3.91 -4.42 0.23
N ARG A 100 -3.22 -5.30 0.97
CA ARG A 100 -2.36 -4.92 2.10
C ARG A 100 -1.14 -4.11 1.65
N VAL A 101 -0.47 -4.55 0.58
CA VAL A 101 0.79 -3.93 0.10
C VAL A 101 0.55 -2.58 -0.61
N LEU A 102 -0.58 -2.46 -1.31
CA LEU A 102 -1.01 -1.21 -1.95
C LEU A 102 -1.80 -0.30 -1.00
N HIS A 103 -2.22 -0.78 0.17
CA HIS A 103 -3.18 -0.10 1.06
C HIS A 103 -4.47 0.26 0.34
N TYR A 104 -4.91 -0.64 -0.52
CA TYR A 104 -5.89 -0.38 -1.55
C TYR A 104 -6.94 -1.48 -1.58
N ASN A 105 -8.18 -1.19 -1.20
CA ASN A 105 -9.23 -2.21 -1.15
C ASN A 105 -9.86 -2.40 -2.53
N TYR A 106 -9.72 -3.59 -3.11
CA TYR A 106 -10.17 -3.87 -4.46
C TYR A 106 -11.59 -4.44 -4.45
N THR A 107 -12.47 -3.92 -5.29
CA THR A 107 -13.87 -4.34 -5.38
C THR A 107 -14.14 -5.17 -6.64
N ASP A 108 -15.31 -5.78 -6.72
CA ASP A 108 -15.79 -6.45 -7.93
C ASP A 108 -16.19 -5.47 -9.05
N ASN A 109 -16.12 -4.15 -8.81
CA ASN A 109 -16.49 -3.11 -9.75
C ASN A 109 -15.26 -2.33 -10.24
N GLN A 110 -14.88 -2.57 -11.49
CA GLN A 110 -13.70 -1.95 -12.11
C GLN A 110 -13.76 -0.42 -12.11
N PHE A 111 -14.90 0.18 -12.47
CA PHE A 111 -15.07 1.63 -12.47
C PHE A 111 -14.86 2.24 -11.08
N PHE A 112 -15.35 1.57 -10.04
CA PHE A 112 -15.10 2.01 -8.67
C PHE A 112 -13.64 1.88 -8.27
N ASN A 113 -12.94 0.85 -8.76
CA ASN A 113 -11.50 0.72 -8.57
C ASN A 113 -10.71 1.79 -9.36
N GLU A 114 -11.21 2.33 -10.46
CA GLU A 114 -10.53 3.47 -11.10
C GLU A 114 -10.65 4.73 -10.23
N ILE A 115 -11.83 4.97 -9.65
CA ILE A 115 -12.08 6.08 -8.71
C ILE A 115 -11.18 5.96 -7.47
N LEU A 116 -11.14 4.79 -6.86
CA LEU A 116 -10.31 4.53 -5.70
C LEU A 116 -8.83 4.74 -6.03
N THR A 117 -8.35 4.31 -7.22
CA THR A 117 -6.96 4.50 -7.66
C THR A 117 -6.64 5.98 -7.78
N TYR A 118 -7.54 6.77 -8.39
CA TYR A 118 -7.40 8.22 -8.46
C TYR A 118 -7.28 8.86 -7.07
N ILE A 119 -8.15 8.46 -6.14
CA ILE A 119 -8.15 8.94 -4.75
C ILE A 119 -6.81 8.62 -4.07
N ASN A 120 -6.34 7.37 -4.20
CA ASN A 120 -5.07 6.95 -3.62
C ASN A 120 -3.86 7.68 -4.21
N ASN A 121 -3.89 8.04 -5.49
CA ASN A 121 -2.77 8.74 -6.12
C ASN A 121 -2.79 10.26 -5.88
N ASN A 122 -3.88 10.80 -5.33
CA ASN A 122 -4.07 12.25 -5.17
C ASN A 122 -4.50 12.66 -3.75
N TYR A 123 -4.48 11.76 -2.76
CA TYR A 123 -5.04 12.01 -1.43
C TYR A 123 -4.45 13.24 -0.73
N TYR A 124 -3.19 13.56 -1.02
CA TYR A 124 -2.47 14.71 -0.45
C TYR A 124 -2.98 16.06 -1.01
N LYS A 125 -3.81 16.03 -2.05
CA LYS A 125 -4.49 17.20 -2.60
C LYS A 125 -5.90 17.37 -2.03
N THR A 126 -6.50 18.51 -2.31
CA THR A 126 -7.93 18.72 -2.07
C THR A 126 -8.75 17.90 -3.07
N ILE A 127 -9.37 16.81 -2.60
CA ILE A 127 -10.31 16.01 -3.39
C ILE A 127 -11.71 16.19 -2.83
N GLN A 128 -12.68 16.45 -3.71
CA GLN A 128 -14.09 16.55 -3.36
C GLN A 128 -14.91 15.56 -4.18
N LEU A 129 -16.06 15.14 -3.64
CA LEU A 129 -16.96 14.20 -4.31
C LEU A 129 -17.44 14.74 -5.67
N ASN A 130 -17.82 16.02 -5.73
CA ASN A 130 -18.32 16.65 -6.96
C ASN A 130 -17.26 16.72 -8.06
N GLU A 131 -16.02 17.06 -7.70
CA GLU A 131 -14.91 17.11 -8.65
C GLU A 131 -14.50 15.71 -9.11
N THR A 132 -14.54 14.72 -8.22
CA THR A 132 -14.36 13.32 -8.60
C THR A 132 -15.45 12.88 -9.58
N ALA A 133 -16.71 13.21 -9.30
CA ALA A 133 -17.83 12.85 -10.18
C ALA A 133 -17.69 13.47 -11.58
N LYS A 134 -17.35 14.76 -11.67
CA LYS A 134 -17.06 15.43 -12.94
C LYS A 134 -15.93 14.75 -13.71
N ARG A 135 -14.81 14.44 -13.04
CA ARG A 135 -13.64 13.78 -13.65
C ARG A 135 -13.99 12.42 -14.24
N PHE A 136 -14.83 11.66 -13.56
CA PHE A 136 -15.23 10.31 -13.98
C PHE A 136 -16.53 10.30 -14.79
N HIS A 137 -16.98 11.47 -15.28
CA HIS A 137 -18.18 11.63 -16.10
C HIS A 137 -19.42 10.92 -15.50
N THR A 138 -19.60 11.05 -14.19
CA THR A 138 -20.69 10.40 -13.45
C THR A 138 -21.34 11.36 -12.44
N SER A 139 -22.36 10.90 -11.72
CA SER A 139 -23.01 11.70 -10.68
C SER A 139 -22.34 11.52 -9.30
N PRO A 140 -22.31 12.58 -8.46
CA PRO A 140 -21.84 12.48 -7.07
C PRO A 140 -22.58 11.40 -6.27
N ASN A 141 -23.89 11.26 -6.52
CA ASN A 141 -24.75 10.27 -5.87
C ASN A 141 -24.36 8.84 -6.21
N TYR A 142 -23.97 8.58 -7.46
CA TYR A 142 -23.51 7.25 -7.86
C TYR A 142 -22.22 6.87 -7.12
N ILE A 143 -21.25 7.78 -7.05
CA ILE A 143 -20.02 7.58 -6.27
C ILE A 143 -20.32 7.37 -4.79
N ALA A 144 -21.14 8.23 -4.18
CA ALA A 144 -21.52 8.11 -2.77
C ALA A 144 -22.17 6.75 -2.47
N ARG A 145 -23.06 6.27 -3.35
CA ARG A 145 -23.68 4.94 -3.24
C ARG A 145 -22.66 3.81 -3.33
N MET A 146 -21.64 3.93 -4.17
CA MET A 146 -20.57 2.92 -4.25
C MET A 146 -19.76 2.86 -2.96
N PHE A 147 -19.37 4.01 -2.37
CA PHE A 147 -18.70 4.01 -1.05
C PHE A 147 -19.56 3.39 0.03
N LYS A 148 -20.88 3.69 0.05
CA LYS A 148 -21.78 3.07 1.01
C LYS A 148 -21.94 1.57 0.79
N LYS A 149 -22.06 1.12 -0.47
CA LYS A 149 -22.19 -0.30 -0.85
C LYS A 149 -20.96 -1.11 -0.47
N TYR A 150 -19.76 -0.63 -0.84
CA TYR A 150 -18.52 -1.40 -0.72
C TYR A 150 -17.81 -1.25 0.61
N PHE A 151 -17.92 -0.08 1.25
CA PHE A 151 -17.19 0.21 2.49
C PHE A 151 -18.09 0.54 3.67
N GLY A 152 -19.41 0.66 3.47
CA GLY A 152 -20.35 1.04 4.54
C GLY A 152 -20.23 2.50 5.00
N VAL A 153 -19.34 3.29 4.41
CA VAL A 153 -18.98 4.65 4.86
C VAL A 153 -19.17 5.69 3.75
N SER A 154 -19.09 6.97 4.11
CA SER A 154 -19.13 8.06 3.14
C SER A 154 -17.80 8.25 2.43
N PHE A 155 -17.82 8.90 1.26
CA PHE A 155 -16.62 9.31 0.51
C PHE A 155 -15.63 10.10 1.38
N ILE A 156 -16.14 11.10 2.11
CA ILE A 156 -15.32 11.98 2.95
C ILE A 156 -14.67 11.18 4.09
N PHE A 157 -15.43 10.31 4.73
CA PHE A 157 -14.89 9.46 5.79
C PHE A 157 -13.81 8.52 5.25
N TYR A 158 -14.02 7.90 4.09
CA TYR A 158 -13.02 7.06 3.45
C TYR A 158 -11.72 7.84 3.14
N LEU A 159 -11.84 9.03 2.53
CA LEU A 159 -10.71 9.89 2.22
C LEU A 159 -9.94 10.28 3.49
N ASN A 160 -10.64 10.71 4.54
CA ASN A 160 -10.02 11.05 5.82
C ASN A 160 -9.33 9.83 6.44
N ARG A 161 -9.98 8.66 6.47
CA ARG A 161 -9.37 7.42 6.97
C ARG A 161 -8.05 7.12 6.26
N MET A 162 -8.04 7.16 4.93
CA MET A 162 -6.81 6.94 4.15
C MET A 162 -5.72 7.97 4.48
N LYS A 163 -6.04 9.26 4.58
CA LYS A 163 -5.07 10.29 4.98
C LYS A 163 -4.51 10.04 6.38
N ILE A 164 -5.34 9.59 7.33
CA ILE A 164 -4.90 9.24 8.69
C ILE A 164 -4.02 7.99 8.72
N GLU A 165 -4.33 6.95 7.96
CA GLU A 165 -3.45 5.77 7.83
C GLU A 165 -2.07 6.17 7.27
N LYS A 166 -2.02 7.07 6.28
CA LYS A 166 -0.75 7.60 5.76
C LYS A 166 -0.04 8.49 6.77
N ALA A 167 -0.78 9.28 7.55
CA ALA A 167 -0.20 10.07 8.63
C ALA A 167 0.43 9.18 9.71
N LYS A 168 -0.19 8.04 10.03
CA LYS A 168 0.34 7.07 11.00
C LYS A 168 1.72 6.57 10.58
N GLU A 169 1.90 6.23 9.30
CA GLU A 169 3.20 5.82 8.73
C GLU A 169 4.25 6.94 8.83
N LEU A 170 3.85 8.21 8.65
CA LEU A 170 4.76 9.36 8.76
C LEU A 170 5.07 9.76 10.21
N LEU A 171 4.19 9.44 11.16
CA LEU A 171 4.37 9.78 12.57
C LEU A 171 5.35 8.85 13.29
N THR A 172 5.67 7.69 12.72
CA THR A 172 6.76 6.84 13.23
C THR A 172 8.14 7.44 12.93
N ASP A 173 8.22 8.39 12.00
CA ASP A 173 9.42 9.19 11.77
C ASP A 173 9.52 10.29 12.84
N THR A 174 10.59 10.25 13.64
CA THR A 174 10.76 11.16 14.78
C THR A 174 11.11 12.58 14.34
N GLU A 175 11.62 12.79 13.13
CA GLU A 175 12.07 14.10 12.65
C GLU A 175 10.92 15.02 12.20
N LEU A 176 9.78 14.45 11.77
CA LEU A 176 8.66 15.25 11.25
C LEU A 176 7.78 15.80 12.37
N SER A 177 7.53 17.10 12.37
CA SER A 177 6.52 17.70 13.26
C SER A 177 5.11 17.25 12.86
N ILE A 178 4.17 17.26 13.82
CA ILE A 178 2.77 16.88 13.57
C ILE A 178 2.12 17.79 12.50
N LYS A 179 2.53 19.07 12.45
CA LYS A 179 2.06 20.02 11.43
C LYS A 179 2.54 19.61 10.04
N GLU A 180 3.82 19.28 9.89
CA GLU A 180 4.38 18.82 8.60
C GLU A 180 3.73 17.52 8.15
N VAL A 181 3.45 16.59 9.06
CA VAL A 181 2.71 15.37 8.72
C VAL A 181 1.30 15.71 8.21
N ALA A 182 0.58 16.59 8.90
CA ALA A 182 -0.75 17.01 8.49
C ALA A 182 -0.74 17.65 7.10
N ASP A 183 0.23 18.54 6.84
CA ASP A 183 0.41 19.20 5.56
C ASP A 183 0.74 18.19 4.45
N ARG A 184 1.65 17.24 4.70
CA ARG A 184 2.04 16.19 3.73
C ARG A 184 0.90 15.27 3.33
N VAL A 185 -0.04 14.98 4.24
CA VAL A 185 -1.23 14.17 3.91
C VAL A 185 -2.43 15.01 3.45
N GLY A 186 -2.24 16.32 3.26
CA GLY A 186 -3.20 17.21 2.63
C GLY A 186 -4.30 17.73 3.56
N TYR A 187 -3.98 17.98 4.84
CA TYR A 187 -4.84 18.75 5.74
C TYR A 187 -4.35 20.21 5.81
N ASN A 188 -5.19 21.14 5.38
CA ASN A 188 -4.90 22.57 5.50
C ASN A 188 -5.34 23.16 6.86
N ASN A 189 -5.95 22.34 7.71
CA ASN A 189 -6.45 22.74 9.02
C ASN A 189 -6.02 21.71 10.06
N LEU A 190 -5.08 22.12 10.92
CA LEU A 190 -4.49 21.25 11.94
C LEU A 190 -5.52 20.76 12.96
N ASN A 191 -6.49 21.59 13.35
CA ASN A 191 -7.55 21.18 14.29
C ASN A 191 -8.45 20.09 13.69
N TYR A 192 -8.76 20.21 12.40
CA TYR A 192 -9.52 19.19 11.68
C TYR A 192 -8.72 17.88 11.56
N PHE A 193 -7.41 17.96 11.31
CA PHE A 193 -6.52 16.79 11.35
C PHE A 193 -6.55 16.10 12.72
N TYR A 194 -6.32 16.83 13.81
CA TYR A 194 -6.37 16.29 15.18
C TYR A 194 -7.70 15.62 15.50
N LYS A 195 -8.83 16.24 15.11
CA LYS A 195 -10.17 15.68 15.31
C LYS A 195 -10.35 14.35 14.56
N ASN A 196 -10.01 14.31 13.28
CA ASN A 196 -10.14 13.08 12.49
C ASN A 196 -9.18 11.99 12.96
N PHE A 197 -7.93 12.34 13.27
CA PHE A 197 -6.94 11.40 13.77
C PHE A 197 -7.42 10.75 15.07
N LYS A 198 -7.87 11.55 16.06
CA LYS A 198 -8.42 11.03 17.31
C LYS A 198 -9.66 10.16 17.09
N MET A 199 -10.55 10.57 16.19
CA MET A 199 -11.76 9.81 15.87
C MET A 199 -11.43 8.43 15.26
N ILE A 200 -10.45 8.35 14.37
CA ILE A 200 -10.10 7.13 13.64
C ILE A 200 -9.16 6.23 14.43
N MET A 201 -8.16 6.80 15.12
CA MET A 201 -7.12 6.05 15.83
C MET A 201 -7.41 5.85 17.32
N GLY A 202 -8.40 6.53 17.89
CA GLY A 202 -8.71 6.53 19.32
C GLY A 202 -7.76 7.38 20.18
N VAL A 203 -6.60 7.78 19.65
CA VAL A 203 -5.59 8.61 20.33
C VAL A 203 -5.26 9.86 19.50
N THR A 204 -4.72 10.91 20.13
CA THR A 204 -4.28 12.11 19.39
C THR A 204 -3.00 11.84 18.60
N PRO A 205 -2.69 12.60 17.53
CA PRO A 205 -1.41 12.49 16.84
C PRO A 205 -0.21 12.60 17.77
N LYS A 206 -0.28 13.52 18.75
CA LYS A 206 0.75 13.71 19.78
C LYS A 206 0.91 12.47 20.65
N GLY A 207 -0.21 11.90 21.13
CA GLY A 207 -0.19 10.69 21.95
C GLY A 207 0.32 9.47 21.17
N PHE A 208 0.01 9.38 19.88
CA PHE A 208 0.54 8.32 19.02
C PHE A 208 2.07 8.43 18.86
N LYS A 209 2.59 9.63 18.60
CA LYS A 209 4.03 9.86 18.41
C LYS A 209 4.86 9.59 19.67
N THR A 210 4.33 9.89 20.86
CA THR A 210 5.03 9.63 22.14
C THR A 210 5.05 8.16 22.57
N ASN A 211 4.11 7.34 22.09
CA ASN A 211 3.99 5.93 22.48
C ASN A 211 4.63 4.97 21.45
N GLY A 212 5.14 5.48 20.33
CA GLY A 212 5.75 4.72 19.24
C GLY A 212 7.26 4.94 19.09
N GLY A 213 7.93 5.46 20.13
CA GLY A 213 9.39 5.60 20.23
C GLY A 213 9.97 4.65 21.28
#